data_AF-A0AAU8MVE5-F1
#
_entry.id   AF-A0AAU8MVE5-F1
#
_cell.length_a   1.000
_cell.length_b   1.000
_cell.length_c   1.000
_cell.angle_alpha   90.00
_cell.angle_beta   90.00
_cell.angle_gamma   90.00
#
_symmetry.space_group_name_H-M   'P 1'
#
loop_
_entity.id
_entity.type
_entity.pdbx_description
1 polymer ?
#
loop_
_entity_poly.entity_id
_entity_poly.type
_entity_poly.pdbx_seq_one_letter_code
_entity_poly.pdbx_strand_id
1 'polypeptide(L)'
;MSKHLLMLTTVSGRASSVDVVGDLARRAMARVPEVRNFRIERQTELEATVSFETDRSDWPGRLVPELKSSGLVLIYAELSDWLP
;
A
#
# COMPACT_ATOMS: atom_id res chain seq x y z
N MET A 1 4.53 8.87 15.48
CA MET A 1 4.61 7.78 14.49
C MET A 1 3.40 7.93 13.61
N SER A 2 3.59 8.03 12.30
CA SER A 2 2.56 8.40 11.35
C SER A 2 1.91 7.16 10.74
N LYS A 3 0.58 7.11 10.73
CA LYS A 3 -0.19 6.04 10.09
C LYS A 3 -0.60 6.45 8.68
N HIS A 4 -0.39 5.58 7.72
CA HIS A 4 -0.75 5.80 6.32
C HIS A 4 -1.80 4.78 5.89
N LEU A 5 -2.72 5.22 5.04
CA LEU A 5 -3.70 4.39 4.36
C LEU A 5 -3.51 4.56 2.85
N LEU A 6 -3.33 3.46 2.13
CA LEU A 6 -3.15 3.47 0.69
C LEU A 6 -4.19 2.59 0.01
N MET A 7 -4.59 3.01 -1.17
CA MET A 7 -5.34 2.18 -2.10
C MET A 7 -4.49 1.86 -3.32
N LEU A 8 -4.38 0.57 -3.62
CA LEU A 8 -3.48 0.03 -4.62
C LEU A 8 -4.25 -0.78 -5.65
N THR A 9 -3.81 -0.73 -6.90
CA THR A 9 -4.27 -1.64 -7.97
C THR A 9 -3.08 -2.18 -8.75
N THR A 10 -3.32 -3.11 -9.67
CA THR A 10 -2.30 -3.58 -10.62
C THR A 10 -2.20 -2.63 -11.81
N VAL A 11 -1.08 -2.64 -12.54
CA VAL A 11 -0.91 -1.84 -13.77
C VAL A 11 -1.99 -2.15 -14.82
N SER A 12 -2.49 -3.38 -14.87
CA SER A 12 -3.61 -3.79 -15.74
C SER A 12 -4.98 -3.33 -15.26
N GLY A 13 -5.10 -2.80 -14.03
CA GLY A 13 -6.37 -2.45 -13.40
C GLY A 13 -7.25 -3.66 -13.04
N ARG A 14 -6.72 -4.88 -13.14
CA ARG A 14 -7.41 -6.14 -12.81
C ARG A 14 -6.41 -7.19 -12.32
N ALA A 15 -6.75 -7.84 -11.21
CA ALA A 15 -6.03 -9.01 -10.70
C ALA A 15 -6.71 -10.32 -11.13
N SER A 16 -5.95 -11.42 -11.17
CA SER A 16 -6.48 -12.76 -11.49
C SER A 16 -7.24 -13.41 -10.33
N SER A 17 -7.10 -12.87 -9.12
CA SER A 17 -7.93 -13.20 -7.96
C SER A 17 -7.92 -12.04 -6.97
N VAL A 18 -8.85 -12.08 -6.01
CA VAL A 18 -8.94 -11.10 -4.91
C VAL A 18 -7.59 -10.96 -4.22
N ASP A 19 -6.90 -12.07 -3.91
CA ASP A 19 -5.71 -12.08 -3.04
C ASP A 19 -4.44 -11.48 -3.67
N VAL A 20 -4.34 -11.44 -5.01
CA VAL A 20 -3.11 -11.06 -5.71
C VAL A 20 -2.62 -9.65 -5.37
N VAL A 21 -3.52 -8.65 -5.32
CA VAL A 21 -3.13 -7.26 -5.06
C VAL A 21 -2.53 -7.11 -3.67
N GLY A 22 -3.15 -7.73 -2.66
CA GLY A 22 -2.69 -7.75 -1.28
C GLY A 22 -1.36 -8.48 -1.11
N ASP A 23 -1.15 -9.59 -1.81
CA ASP A 23 0.12 -10.33 -1.78
C ASP A 23 1.26 -9.57 -2.45
N LEU A 24 0.99 -8.88 -3.55
CA LEU A 24 1.95 -7.97 -4.17
C LEU A 24 2.26 -6.80 -3.24
N ALA A 25 1.24 -6.23 -2.60
CA ALA A 25 1.42 -5.10 -1.68
C ALA A 25 2.26 -5.52 -0.48
N ARG A 26 1.97 -6.68 0.12
CA ARG A 26 2.76 -7.24 1.23
C ARG A 26 4.22 -7.43 0.84
N ARG A 27 4.48 -7.98 -0.35
CA ARG A 27 5.86 -8.18 -0.85
C ARG A 27 6.58 -6.86 -1.11
N ALA A 28 5.90 -5.88 -1.69
CA ALA A 28 6.46 -4.55 -1.92
C ALA A 28 6.81 -3.87 -0.59
N MET A 29 5.88 -3.86 0.36
CA MET A 29 6.06 -3.18 1.65
C MET A 29 7.11 -3.85 2.54
N ALA A 30 7.25 -5.19 2.48
CA ALA A 30 8.28 -5.92 3.22
C ALA A 30 9.71 -5.56 2.80
N ARG A 31 9.91 -4.98 1.61
CA ARG A 31 11.22 -4.50 1.13
C ARG A 31 11.56 -3.12 1.64
N VAL A 32 10.62 -2.42 2.29
CA VAL A 32 10.82 -1.05 2.74
C VAL A 32 11.05 -1.03 4.25
N PRO A 33 12.30 -0.78 4.72
CA PRO A 33 12.66 -0.93 6.14
C PRO A 33 11.89 0.00 7.09
N GLU A 34 11.35 1.09 6.56
CA GLU A 34 10.61 2.10 7.33
C GLU A 34 9.16 1.67 7.61
N VAL A 35 8.66 0.63 6.93
CA VAL A 35 7.29 0.11 7.13
C VAL A 35 7.21 -0.72 8.40
N ARG A 36 6.23 -0.39 9.23
CA ARG A 36 5.86 -1.15 10.42
C ARG A 36 4.35 -1.41 10.42
N ASN A 37 3.92 -2.45 11.14
CA ASN A 37 2.50 -2.75 11.37
C ASN A 37 1.62 -2.77 10.09
N PHE A 38 2.17 -3.30 8.99
CA PHE A 38 1.44 -3.42 7.73
C PHE A 38 0.20 -4.31 7.87
N ARG A 39 -0.95 -3.84 7.35
CA ARG A 39 -2.22 -4.56 7.33
C ARG A 39 -2.94 -4.37 5.99
N ILE A 40 -3.70 -5.38 5.60
CA ILE A 40 -4.68 -5.29 4.51
C ILE A 40 -6.02 -4.99 5.19
N GLU A 41 -6.58 -3.82 4.93
CA GLU A 41 -7.85 -3.37 5.53
C GLU A 41 -9.05 -3.85 4.71
N ARG A 42 -8.92 -3.82 3.38
CA ARG A 42 -9.96 -4.27 2.44
C ARG A 42 -9.32 -4.78 1.16
N GLN A 43 -9.98 -5.73 0.51
CA GLN A 43 -9.51 -6.30 -0.74
C GLN A 43 -10.67 -6.65 -1.68
N THR A 44 -10.45 -6.45 -2.97
CA THR A 44 -11.34 -6.84 -4.08
C THR A 44 -10.49 -7.37 -5.24
N GLU A 45 -11.13 -7.79 -6.34
CA GLU A 45 -10.42 -8.21 -7.57
C GLU A 45 -9.75 -7.04 -8.32
N LEU A 46 -10.08 -5.80 -7.97
CA LEU A 46 -9.58 -4.59 -8.63
C LEU A 46 -8.54 -3.87 -7.79
N GLU A 47 -8.74 -3.85 -6.47
CA GLU A 47 -7.97 -3.00 -5.56
C GLU A 47 -7.78 -3.63 -4.18
N ALA A 48 -6.72 -3.18 -3.50
CA ALA A 48 -6.49 -3.45 -2.09
C ALA A 48 -6.29 -2.12 -1.35
N THR A 49 -6.96 -1.97 -0.23
CA THR A 49 -6.70 -0.92 0.75
C THR A 49 -5.80 -1.48 1.83
N VAL A 50 -4.66 -0.84 2.05
CA VAL A 50 -3.64 -1.26 3.01
C VAL A 50 -3.30 -0.13 3.96
N SER A 51 -2.91 -0.47 5.18
CA SER A 51 -2.38 0.49 6.14
C SER A 51 -1.00 0.06 6.63
N PHE A 52 -0.20 1.03 7.06
CA PHE A 52 1.07 0.79 7.75
C PHE A 52 1.48 2.05 8.52
N GLU A 53 2.54 1.91 9.30
CA GLU A 53 3.09 2.99 10.12
C GLU A 53 4.55 3.23 9.75
N THR A 54 4.98 4.49 9.85
CA THR A 54 6.35 4.95 9.59
C THR A 54 6.64 6.19 10.42
N ASP A 55 7.90 6.53 10.62
CA ASP A 55 8.31 7.76 11.30
C ASP A 55 8.26 9.00 10.38
N ARG A 56 7.85 8.83 9.11
CA ARG A 56 7.82 9.87 8.08
C ARG A 56 6.41 10.15 7.56
N SER A 57 6.06 11.42 7.40
CA SER A 57 4.77 11.85 6.84
C SER A 57 4.77 12.00 5.31
N ASP A 58 5.93 12.08 4.66
CA ASP A 58 6.09 12.32 3.21
C ASP A 58 6.09 11.04 2.36
N TRP A 59 5.47 9.97 2.86
CA TRP A 59 5.74 8.61 2.41
C TRP A 59 5.13 8.14 1.07
N PRO A 60 3.98 8.66 0.57
CA PRO A 60 3.36 8.14 -0.65
C PRO A 60 4.26 8.20 -1.89
N GLY A 61 5.07 9.25 -2.04
CA GLY A 61 5.96 9.42 -3.20
C GLY A 61 7.15 8.44 -3.21
N ARG A 62 7.64 8.04 -2.03
CA ARG A 62 8.82 7.17 -1.89
C ARG A 62 8.53 5.70 -2.19
N LEU A 63 7.27 5.30 -2.05
CA LEU A 63 6.82 3.95 -2.37
C LEU A 63 6.66 3.66 -3.85
N VAL A 64 6.45 4.71 -4.66
CA VAL A 64 6.10 4.57 -6.07
C VAL A 64 7.08 3.65 -6.83
N PRO A 65 8.41 3.71 -6.62
CA PRO A 65 9.33 2.77 -7.27
C PRO A 65 9.10 1.31 -6.87
N GLU A 66 8.89 1.01 -5.59
CA GLU A 66 8.68 -0.36 -5.09
C GLU A 66 7.31 -0.92 -5.47
N LEU A 67 6.29 -0.07 -5.50
CA LEU A 67 4.98 -0.43 -6.00
C LEU A 67 5.06 -0.78 -7.49
N LYS A 68 5.69 0.10 -8.30
CA LYS A 68 5.87 -0.14 -9.74
C LYS A 68 6.69 -1.40 -10.03
N SER A 69 7.78 -1.63 -9.29
CA SER A 69 8.61 -2.84 -9.44
C SER A 69 7.84 -4.13 -9.11
N SER A 70 6.79 -4.02 -8.30
CA SER A 70 5.89 -5.11 -7.92
C SER A 70 4.62 -5.17 -8.79
N GLY A 71 4.55 -4.39 -9.88
CA GLY A 71 3.39 -4.35 -10.78
C GLY A 71 2.16 -3.66 -10.19
N LEU A 72 2.34 -2.84 -9.16
CA LEU A 72 1.30 -2.07 -8.48
C LEU A 72 1.34 -0.60 -8.86
N VAL A 73 0.17 0.02 -8.74
CA VAL A 73 -0.06 1.45 -8.93
C VAL A 73 -0.78 1.98 -7.69
N LEU A 74 -0.33 3.14 -7.21
CA LEU A 74 -0.99 3.88 -6.15
C LEU A 74 -2.19 4.64 -6.73
N ILE A 75 -3.39 4.34 -6.26
CA ILE A 75 -4.62 5.06 -6.64
C ILE A 75 -4.86 6.24 -5.69
N TYR A 76 -4.68 6.00 -4.39
CA TYR A 76 -4.97 6.95 -3.32
C TYR A 76 -4.00 6.74 -2.16
N ALA A 77 -3.65 7.84 -1.49
CA ALA A 77 -2.86 7.83 -0.28
C ALA A 77 -3.35 8.90 0.68
N GLU A 78 -3.43 8.54 1.96
CA GLU A 78 -3.80 9.42 3.05
C GLU A 78 -2.89 9.21 4.24
N LEU A 79 -2.54 10.31 4.92
CA LEU A 79 -1.96 10.28 6.25
C LEU A 79 -3.12 10.18 7.26
N SER A 80 -3.34 8.99 7.80
CA SER A 80 -4.40 8.69 8.77
C SER A 80 -4.00 8.99 10.21
N ASP A 81 -3.20 10.04 10.42
CA ASP A 81 -2.95 10.59 11.76
C ASP A 81 -4.24 11.26 12.22
N TRP A 82 -5.22 10.45 12.66
CA TRP A 82 -6.39 10.91 13.37
C TRP A 82 -5.89 11.59 14.64
N LEU A 83 -5.88 12.92 14.65
CA LEU A 83 -5.78 13.66 15.89
C LEU A 83 -6.96 13.24 16.78
N PRO A 84 -6.72 12.93 18.06
CA PRO A 84 -7.80 12.62 18.99
C PRO A 84 -8.80 13.78 19.13
#